data_AF-A0A6B3NKL9-F1
#
_entry.id   AF-A0A6B3NKL9-F1
#
_cell.length_a   1.000
_cell.length_b   1.000
_cell.length_c   1.000
_cell.angle_alpha   90.00
_cell.angle_beta   90.00
_cell.angle_gamma   90.00
#
_symmetry.space_group_name_H-M   'P 1'
#
loop_
_entity.id
_entity.type
_entity.pdbx_description
1 polymer ?
#
loop_
_entity_poly.entity_id
_entity_poly.type
_entity_poly.pdbx_seq_one_letter_code
_entity_poly.pdbx_strand_id
1 'polypeptide(L)'
;MGKYCERLDLRLTPEQKQQLLTIAQNNKSKVSEVIRQQIFQEKPKLRGERRSLYNELSRIGNNLNQIARVLNSTPLSRIPLPTSQIIELKQELLLTTQEVKKLQLTLTNDC
;
A
#
# COMPACT_ATOMS: atom_id res chain seq x y z
N MET A 1 24.92 -17.90 -22.88
CA MET A 1 26.23 -17.67 -22.23
C MET A 1 26.01 -17.34 -20.76
N GLY A 2 26.70 -17.99 -19.83
CA GLY A 2 26.59 -17.67 -18.41
C GLY A 2 27.14 -16.27 -18.12
N LYS A 3 26.60 -15.56 -17.13
CA LYS A 3 27.02 -14.19 -16.76
C LYS A 3 28.51 -14.11 -16.34
N TYR A 4 29.13 -15.22 -15.97
CA TYR A 4 30.51 -15.28 -15.48
C TYR A 4 31.26 -16.42 -16.18
N CYS A 5 32.25 -16.08 -16.99
CA CYS A 5 32.97 -17.03 -17.87
C CYS A 5 34.46 -17.21 -17.50
N GLU A 6 35.04 -16.25 -16.77
CA GLU A 6 36.45 -16.27 -16.40
C GLU A 6 36.69 -16.91 -15.03
N ARG A 7 37.81 -17.62 -14.88
CA ARG A 7 38.23 -18.28 -13.63
C ARG A 7 39.31 -17.46 -12.93
N LEU A 8 39.21 -17.40 -11.60
CA LEU A 8 40.18 -16.76 -10.71
C LEU A 8 40.65 -17.81 -9.70
N ASP A 9 41.96 -18.05 -9.64
CA ASP A 9 42.58 -18.91 -8.64
C ASP A 9 43.11 -18.07 -7.47
N LEU A 10 42.78 -18.47 -6.25
CA LEU A 10 43.11 -17.73 -5.04
C LEU A 10 43.86 -18.64 -4.07
N ARG A 11 45.09 -18.25 -3.68
CA ARG A 11 45.89 -18.97 -2.69
C ARG A 11 45.58 -18.42 -1.31
N LEU A 12 45.24 -19.30 -0.38
CA LEU A 12 44.83 -18.97 0.98
C LEU A 12 45.58 -19.88 1.96
N THR A 13 45.85 -19.35 3.15
CA THR A 13 46.25 -20.18 4.28
C THR A 13 45.08 -21.08 4.72
N PRO A 14 45.34 -22.19 5.45
CA PRO A 14 44.30 -23.08 5.94
C PRO A 14 43.24 -22.34 6.79
N GLU A 15 43.69 -21.43 7.67
CA GLU A 15 42.83 -20.64 8.54
C GLU A 15 41.92 -19.70 7.73
N GLN A 16 42.48 -18.96 6.77
CA GLN A 16 41.71 -18.08 5.91
C GLN A 16 40.67 -18.86 5.09
N LYS A 17 41.04 -20.04 4.58
CA LYS A 17 40.09 -20.91 3.86
C LYS A 17 38.93 -21.33 4.77
N GLN A 18 39.22 -21.68 6.01
CA GLN A 18 38.20 -22.08 6.99
C GLN A 18 37.25 -20.93 7.30
N GLN A 19 37.77 -19.73 7.59
CA GLN A 19 36.96 -18.53 7.81
C GLN A 19 36.03 -18.24 6.63
N LEU A 20 36.55 -18.34 5.41
CA LEU A 20 35.79 -18.08 4.19
C LEU A 20 34.67 -19.11 3.96
N LEU A 21 34.92 -20.38 4.31
CA LEU A 21 33.91 -21.44 4.28
C LEU A 21 32.83 -21.23 5.36
N THR A 22 33.21 -20.83 6.57
CA THR A 22 32.26 -20.54 7.66
C THR A 22 31.34 -19.37 7.29
N ILE A 23 31.88 -18.30 6.71
CA ILE A 23 31.09 -17.15 6.23
C ILE A 23 30.13 -17.60 5.12
N ALA A 24 30.59 -18.43 4.19
CA ALA A 24 29.74 -18.95 3.11
C ALA A 24 28.59 -19.83 3.65
N GLN A 25 28.87 -20.66 4.68
CA GLN A 25 27.87 -21.51 5.33
C GLN A 25 26.82 -20.68 6.09
N ASN A 26 27.25 -19.71 6.90
CA ASN A 26 26.35 -18.79 7.61
C ASN A 26 25.48 -17.99 6.63
N ASN A 27 26.13 -17.52 5.56
CA ASN A 27 25.59 -16.95 4.33
C ASN A 27 24.40 -17.72 3.72
N LYS A 28 24.43 -19.06 3.81
CA LYS A 28 23.88 -19.92 2.77
C LYS A 28 24.24 -19.30 1.42
N SER A 29 25.52 -19.19 1.08
CA SER A 29 26.00 -18.61 -0.18
C SER A 29 27.19 -19.39 -0.70
N LYS A 30 27.48 -19.30 -2.00
CA LYS A 30 28.73 -19.86 -2.53
C LYS A 30 29.90 -18.97 -2.13
N VAL A 31 31.08 -19.56 -1.90
CA VAL A 31 32.32 -18.83 -1.64
C VAL A 31 32.57 -17.72 -2.68
N SER A 32 32.34 -18.02 -3.96
CA SER A 32 32.49 -17.04 -5.05
C SER A 32 31.51 -15.86 -4.95
N GLU A 33 30.32 -16.06 -4.41
CA GLU A 33 29.35 -14.97 -4.17
C GLU A 33 29.78 -14.10 -3.00
N VAL A 34 30.28 -14.70 -1.92
CA VAL A 34 30.81 -13.97 -0.75
C VAL A 34 31.97 -13.07 -1.13
N ILE A 35 32.93 -13.60 -1.90
CA ILE A 35 34.08 -12.83 -2.40
C ILE A 35 33.60 -11.63 -3.22
N ARG A 36 32.60 -11.81 -4.09
CA ARG A 36 32.08 -10.71 -4.92
C ARG A 36 31.28 -9.69 -4.16
N GLN A 37 30.49 -10.11 -3.18
CA GLN A 37 29.77 -9.19 -2.29
C GLN A 37 30.74 -8.33 -1.48
N GLN A 38 31.84 -8.90 -1.00
CA GLN A 38 32.82 -8.13 -0.22
C GLN A 38 33.71 -7.23 -1.08
N ILE A 39 34.24 -7.73 -2.19
CA ILE A 39 35.19 -6.98 -3.01
C ILE A 39 34.49 -5.96 -3.91
N PHE A 40 33.39 -6.36 -4.55
CA PHE A 40 32.70 -5.55 -5.57
C PHE A 40 31.39 -4.93 -5.06
N GLN A 41 31.07 -5.08 -3.77
CA GLN A 41 29.83 -4.58 -3.17
C GLN A 41 28.57 -5.01 -3.93
N GLU A 42 28.62 -6.16 -4.61
CA GLU A 42 27.46 -6.70 -5.33
C GLU A 42 26.34 -6.97 -4.33
N LYS A 43 25.12 -6.51 -4.65
CA LYS A 43 23.96 -6.77 -3.78
C LYS A 43 23.73 -8.28 -3.65
N PRO A 44 23.43 -8.77 -2.44
CA PRO A 44 23.13 -10.17 -2.25
C PRO A 44 21.93 -10.56 -3.11
N LYS A 45 22.11 -11.59 -3.95
CA LYS A 45 20.99 -12.15 -4.69
C LYS A 45 20.03 -12.78 -3.69
N LEU A 46 18.82 -12.24 -3.60
CA LEU A 46 17.72 -12.89 -2.91
C LEU A 46 17.53 -14.27 -3.55
N ARG A 47 17.79 -15.33 -2.77
CA ARG A 47 17.51 -16.72 -3.18
C ARG A 47 16.02 -16.86 -3.51
N GLY A 48 15.69 -17.73 -4.46
CA GLY A 48 14.36 -17.85 -5.08
C GLY A 48 13.18 -17.84 -4.10
N GLU A 49 13.29 -18.55 -2.98
CA GLU A 49 12.25 -18.62 -1.93
C GLU A 49 12.00 -17.27 -1.24
N ARG A 50 13.05 -16.48 -0.96
CA ARG A 50 12.87 -15.13 -0.39
C ARG A 50 12.31 -14.16 -1.42
N ARG A 51 12.56 -14.43 -2.70
CA ARG A 51 12.04 -13.60 -3.80
C ARG A 51 10.54 -13.83 -4.03
N SER A 52 10.05 -15.08 -3.92
CA SER A 52 8.61 -15.34 -4.00
C SER A 52 7.85 -14.67 -2.86
N LEU A 53 8.33 -14.84 -1.62
CA LEU A 53 7.74 -14.20 -0.45
C LEU A 53 7.74 -12.66 -0.56
N TYR A 54 8.85 -12.08 -1.02
CA TYR A 54 8.93 -10.63 -1.27
C TYR A 54 7.92 -10.17 -2.32
N ASN A 55 7.77 -10.94 -3.41
CA ASN A 55 6.80 -10.63 -4.45
C ASN A 55 5.36 -10.72 -3.93
N GLU A 56 5.05 -11.73 -3.12
CA GLU A 56 3.73 -11.85 -2.49
C GLU A 56 3.43 -10.69 -1.54
N LEU A 57 4.38 -10.33 -0.66
CA LEU A 57 4.28 -9.15 0.20
C LEU A 57 4.07 -7.86 -0.61
N SER A 58 4.80 -7.70 -1.71
CA SER A 58 4.64 -6.55 -2.60
C SER A 58 3.25 -6.50 -3.24
N ARG A 59 2.70 -7.65 -3.67
CA ARG A 59 1.33 -7.74 -4.21
C ARG A 59 0.29 -7.40 -3.14
N ILE A 60 0.44 -7.91 -1.92
CA ILE A 60 -0.43 -7.59 -0.79
C ILE A 60 -0.39 -6.09 -0.50
N GLY A 61 0.80 -5.49 -0.40
CA GLY A 61 0.97 -4.07 -0.16
C GLY A 61 0.34 -3.19 -1.25
N ASN A 62 0.48 -3.59 -2.52
CA ASN A 62 -0.15 -2.89 -3.65
C ASN A 62 -1.68 -2.93 -3.56
N ASN A 63 -2.26 -4.09 -3.24
CA ASN A 63 -3.70 -4.23 -3.07
C ASN A 63 -4.22 -3.35 -1.92
N LEU A 64 -3.51 -3.34 -0.78
CA LEU A 64 -3.86 -2.48 0.36
C LEU A 64 -3.80 -1.00 -0.01
N ASN A 65 -2.77 -0.58 -0.76
CA ASN A 65 -2.68 0.80 -1.25
C ASN A 65 -3.81 1.18 -2.20
N GLN A 66 -4.26 0.26 -3.06
CA GLN A 66 -5.40 0.51 -3.94
C GLN A 66 -6.69 0.66 -3.14
N ILE A 67 -6.94 -0.22 -2.17
CA ILE A 67 -8.10 -0.12 -1.26
C ILE A 67 -8.06 1.22 -0.52
N ALA A 68 -6.92 1.59 0.06
CA ALA A 68 -6.77 2.86 0.77
C ALA A 68 -7.02 4.06 -0.15
N ARG A 69 -6.52 4.02 -1.39
CA ARG A 69 -6.80 5.07 -2.38
C ARG A 69 -8.28 5.17 -2.69
N VAL A 70 -8.96 4.05 -2.93
CA VAL A 70 -10.40 4.02 -3.20
C VAL A 70 -11.18 4.55 -2.00
N LEU A 71 -10.87 4.12 -0.77
CA LEU A 71 -11.53 4.62 0.44
C LEU A 71 -11.30 6.12 0.65
N ASN A 72 -10.10 6.61 0.35
CA ASN A 72 -9.76 8.03 0.48
C ASN A 72 -10.31 8.89 -0.67
N SER A 73 -10.52 8.32 -1.86
CA SER A 73 -11.01 9.03 -3.04
C SER A 73 -12.53 8.94 -3.22
N THR A 74 -13.17 7.94 -2.59
CA THR A 74 -14.62 7.80 -2.64
C THR A 74 -15.21 8.60 -1.49
N PRO A 75 -15.94 9.71 -1.74
CA PRO A 75 -16.71 10.33 -0.68
C PRO A 75 -17.76 9.32 -0.22
N LEU A 76 -17.56 8.75 0.98
CA LEU A 76 -18.43 7.76 1.64
C LEU A 76 -19.87 8.26 1.90
N SER A 77 -20.23 9.45 1.44
CA SER A 77 -21.57 10.00 1.52
C SER A 77 -21.72 11.13 0.51
N ARG A 78 -22.62 10.93 -0.45
CA ARG A 78 -23.51 11.91 -1.11
C ARG A 78 -23.85 11.34 -2.48
N ILE A 79 -24.97 10.62 -2.55
CA ILE A 79 -25.82 10.79 -3.74
C ILE A 79 -26.10 12.30 -3.76
N PRO A 80 -25.65 13.05 -4.78
CA PRO A 80 -25.98 14.46 -4.86
C PRO A 80 -27.50 14.55 -4.93
N LEU A 81 -28.13 15.12 -3.91
CA LEU A 81 -29.56 15.43 -3.99
C LEU A 81 -29.72 16.37 -5.20
N PRO A 82 -30.52 15.98 -6.20
CA PRO A 82 -30.77 16.83 -7.36
C PRO A 82 -31.25 18.20 -6.88
N THR A 83 -30.78 19.28 -7.51
CA THR A 83 -31.18 20.64 -7.17
C THR A 83 -32.71 20.81 -7.20
N SER A 84 -33.41 20.07 -8.07
CA SER A 84 -34.87 20.01 -8.10
C SER A 84 -35.49 19.55 -6.78
N GLN A 85 -34.98 18.46 -6.19
CA GLN A 85 -35.48 17.95 -4.90
C GLN A 85 -35.22 18.95 -3.76
N ILE A 86 -34.11 19.69 -3.80
CA ILE A 86 -33.82 20.74 -2.82
C ILE A 86 -34.80 21.92 -2.98
N ILE A 87 -35.13 22.29 -4.21
CA ILE A 87 -36.10 23.34 -4.51
C ILE A 87 -37.51 22.93 -4.08
N GLU A 88 -37.92 21.71 -4.38
CA GLU A 88 -39.21 21.13 -3.97
C GLU A 88 -39.36 21.14 -2.45
N LEU A 89 -38.38 20.58 -1.73
CA LEU A 89 -38.37 20.58 -0.26
C LEU A 89 -38.44 22.00 0.32
N LYS A 90 -37.75 22.97 -0.29
CA LYS A 90 -37.80 24.37 0.16
C LYS A 90 -39.19 24.97 -0.04
N GLN A 91 -39.87 24.65 -1.13
CA GLN A 91 -41.23 25.13 -1.42
C GLN A 91 -42.24 24.54 -0.44
N GLU A 92 -42.20 23.23 -0.23
CA GLU A 92 -43.06 22.54 0.74
C GLU A 92 -42.91 23.13 2.15
N LEU A 93 -41.67 23.33 2.60
CA LEU A 93 -41.39 23.89 3.92
C LEU A 93 -41.93 25.32 4.07
N LEU A 94 -41.86 26.12 3.00
CA LEU A 94 -42.42 27.48 2.99
C LEU A 94 -43.95 27.46 3.14
N LEU A 95 -44.62 26.57 2.41
CA LEU A 95 -46.08 26.39 2.49
C LEU A 95 -46.50 25.95 3.89
N THR A 96 -45.86 24.91 4.44
CA THR A 96 -46.13 24.45 5.80
C THR A 96 -45.91 25.55 6.83
N THR A 97 -44.84 26.34 6.69
CA THR A 97 -44.58 27.48 7.59
C THR A 97 -45.68 28.52 7.52
N GLN A 98 -46.21 28.81 6.33
CA GLN A 98 -47.32 29.74 6.16
C GLN A 98 -48.61 29.21 6.79
N GLU A 99 -48.91 27.91 6.64
CA GLU A 99 -50.08 27.28 7.25
C GLU A 99 -49.99 27.29 8.77
N VAL A 100 -48.84 26.93 9.34
CA VAL A 100 -48.61 26.99 10.78
C VAL A 100 -48.81 28.41 11.30
N LYS A 101 -48.30 29.44 10.60
CA LYS A 101 -48.53 30.84 10.99
C LYS A 101 -50.00 31.24 10.94
N LYS A 102 -50.75 30.80 9.92
CA LYS A 102 -52.18 31.07 9.83
C LYS A 102 -52.93 30.45 11.01
N LEU A 103 -52.66 29.17 11.30
CA LEU A 103 -53.27 28.47 12.43
C LEU A 103 -52.95 29.13 13.77
N GLN A 104 -51.69 29.56 13.97
CA GLN A 104 -51.31 30.33 15.15
C GLN A 104 -52.11 31.63 15.27
N LEU A 105 -52.26 32.39 14.18
CA LEU A 105 -53.04 33.63 14.20
C LEU A 105 -54.52 33.38 14.52
N THR A 106 -55.14 32.34 13.96
CA THR A 106 -56.52 31.97 14.29
C THR A 106 -56.67 31.62 15.77
N LEU A 107 -55.78 30.76 16.30
CA LEU A 107 -55.78 30.38 17.72
C LEU A 107 -55.52 31.56 18.67
N THR A 108 -54.75 32.57 18.24
CA THR A 108 -54.44 33.75 19.06
C THR A 108 -55.57 34.79 19.01
N ASN A 109 -56.38 34.81 17.95
CA ASN A 109 -57.52 35.73 17.79
C ASN A 109 -58.84 35.16 18.35
N ASP A 110 -58.87 33.86 18.68
CA ASP A 110 -60.02 33.16 19.30
C ASP A 110 -59.93 33.08 20.85
N CYS A 111 -59.10 33.93 21.48
CA CYS A 111 -58.99 34.15 22.94
C CYS A 111 -59.20 35.63 23.26
#